data_AF-W6L3N9-F1
#
_entry.id   AF-W6L3N9-F1
#
_cell.length_a   1.000
_cell.length_b   1.000
_cell.length_c   1.000
_cell.angle_alpha   90.00
_cell.angle_beta   90.00
_cell.angle_gamma   90.00
#
_symmetry.space_group_name_H-M   'P 1'
#
loop_
_entity.id
_entity.type
_entity.pdbx_description
1 polymer ?
#
loop_
_entity_poly.entity_id
_entity_poly.type
_entity_poly.pdbx_seq_one_letter_code
_entity_poly.pdbx_strand_id
1 'polypeptide(L)'
;MEEFNQQAVLKIAETIERAVDDELERVDQLDDDELRAIRQKRLNQVKEIQRRRDEWLRKGHGQYLEVSEPKEFFDWVKDSERVVVHFMRRSTPRCEIIERHINSIAKEHFETRFCYVDVERIPSLAERFNVMMLPTLMLVEKQHTFHSIIGFDEFGGTDDFTTTTVKQVLGFYGMVNDKGMFAADQNDH
;
A
#
# COMPACT_ATOMS: atom_id res chain seq x y z
N MET A 1 7.45 -19.78 -15.10
CA MET A 1 8.67 -19.01 -14.74
C MET A 1 8.43 -18.09 -13.53
N GLU A 2 7.19 -17.85 -13.10
CA GLU A 2 6.84 -17.00 -11.94
C GLU A 2 6.93 -17.72 -10.58
N GLU A 3 6.64 -19.02 -10.49
CA GLU A 3 6.71 -19.79 -9.23
C GLU A 3 8.13 -19.88 -8.64
N PHE A 4 9.15 -19.94 -9.50
CA PHE A 4 10.56 -20.06 -9.07
C PHE A 4 11.06 -18.78 -8.38
N ASN A 5 10.46 -17.63 -8.71
CA ASN A 5 10.85 -16.33 -8.16
C ASN A 5 10.17 -16.06 -6.80
N GLN A 6 8.94 -16.53 -6.61
CA GLN A 6 8.25 -16.45 -5.32
C GLN A 6 8.93 -17.32 -4.25
N GLN A 7 9.32 -18.55 -4.59
CA GLN A 7 10.07 -19.41 -3.66
C GLN A 7 11.44 -18.81 -3.29
N ALA A 8 12.14 -18.17 -4.23
CA ALA A 8 13.42 -17.54 -3.96
C ALA A 8 13.30 -16.33 -3.02
N VAL A 9 12.28 -15.49 -3.22
CA VAL A 9 12.01 -14.33 -2.36
C VAL A 9 11.62 -14.77 -0.93
N LEU A 10 10.79 -15.80 -0.80
CA LEU A 10 10.45 -16.40 0.50
C LEU A 10 11.68 -16.92 1.24
N LYS A 11 12.55 -17.65 0.55
CA LYS A 11 13.78 -18.21 1.14
C LYS A 11 14.78 -17.14 1.59
N ILE A 12 14.85 -16.04 0.85
CA ILE A 12 15.68 -14.88 1.21
C ILE A 12 15.09 -14.18 2.43
N ALA A 13 13.76 -13.99 2.48
CA ALA A 13 13.08 -13.43 3.65
C ALA A 13 13.32 -14.28 4.91
N GLU A 14 13.17 -15.60 4.83
CA GLU A 14 13.46 -16.53 5.94
C GLU A 14 14.93 -16.47 6.39
N THR A 15 15.86 -16.30 5.45
CA THR A 15 17.29 -16.20 5.78
C THR A 15 17.63 -14.89 6.50
N ILE A 16 16.98 -13.79 6.08
CA ILE A 16 17.11 -12.49 6.75
C ILE A 16 16.47 -12.56 8.15
N GLU A 17 15.30 -13.18 8.28
CA GLU A 17 14.62 -13.39 9.56
C GLU A 17 15.52 -14.15 10.54
N ARG A 18 16.08 -15.28 10.12
CA ARG A 18 16.99 -16.07 10.97
C ARG A 18 18.25 -15.32 11.36
N ALA A 19 18.82 -14.52 10.44
CA ALA A 19 19.99 -13.71 10.77
C ALA A 19 19.68 -12.60 11.79
N VAL A 20 18.46 -12.06 11.79
CA VAL A 20 17.99 -11.10 12.79
C VAL A 20 17.78 -11.78 14.14
N ASP A 21 17.26 -13.01 14.16
CA ASP A 21 17.08 -13.83 15.37
C ASP A 21 18.42 -14.23 16.00
N ASP A 22 19.39 -14.64 15.20
CA ASP A 22 20.72 -15.02 15.68
C ASP A 22 21.47 -13.83 16.31
N GLU A 23 21.27 -12.61 15.79
CA GLU A 23 21.89 -11.41 16.33
C GLU A 23 21.25 -10.96 17.66
N LEU A 24 19.96 -11.24 17.84
CA LEU A 24 19.24 -11.01 19.10
C LEU A 24 19.86 -11.80 20.26
N GLU A 25 20.12 -13.10 20.06
CA GLU A 25 20.74 -13.95 21.09
C GLU A 25 22.15 -13.47 21.47
N ARG A 26 22.87 -12.82 20.54
CA ARG A 26 24.20 -12.24 20.80
C ARG A 26 24.13 -10.93 21.57
N VAL A 27 23.13 -10.09 21.31
CA VAL A 27 22.96 -8.80 22.01
C VAL A 27 22.72 -9.01 23.50
N ASP A 28 21.97 -10.05 23.88
CA ASP A 28 21.74 -10.43 25.29
C ASP A 28 23.06 -10.76 26.05
N GLN A 29 24.16 -11.03 25.35
CA GLN A 29 25.45 -11.38 25.94
C GLN A 29 26.43 -10.21 26.14
N LEU A 30 26.11 -8.96 25.78
CA LEU A 30 27.04 -7.79 25.83
C LEU A 30 27.01 -6.89 27.09
N ASP A 31 28.08 -6.76 27.86
CA ASP A 31 28.17 -6.14 29.21
C ASP A 31 27.65 -4.68 29.45
N ASP A 32 27.12 -3.96 28.45
CA ASP A 32 26.57 -2.59 28.62
C ASP A 32 25.04 -2.58 28.48
N ASP A 33 24.35 -2.57 29.63
CA ASP A 33 22.89 -2.73 29.73
C ASP A 33 22.09 -1.61 29.03
N GLU A 34 22.60 -0.37 28.96
CA GLU A 34 21.93 0.71 28.23
C GLU A 34 22.03 0.50 26.71
N LEU A 35 23.19 0.05 26.23
CA LEU A 35 23.39 -0.25 24.81
C LEU A 35 22.59 -1.48 24.37
N ARG A 36 22.47 -2.51 25.23
CA ARG A 36 21.57 -3.66 25.01
C ARG A 36 20.12 -3.21 24.85
N ALA A 37 19.61 -2.38 25.77
CA ALA A 37 18.21 -1.94 25.74
C ALA A 37 17.85 -1.16 24.47
N ILE A 38 18.73 -0.27 24.01
CA ILE A 38 18.52 0.50 22.76
C ILE A 38 18.52 -0.44 21.53
N ARG A 39 19.44 -1.40 21.47
CA ARG A 39 19.51 -2.38 20.36
C ARG A 39 18.30 -3.30 20.35
N GLN A 40 17.91 -3.83 21.51
CA GLN A 40 16.72 -4.67 21.65
C GLN A 40 15.46 -3.96 21.18
N LYS A 41 15.27 -2.69 21.57
CA LYS A 41 14.14 -1.88 21.13
C LYS A 41 14.09 -1.73 19.61
N ARG A 42 15.23 -1.46 18.96
CA ARG A 42 15.32 -1.36 17.49
C ARG A 42 15.03 -2.69 16.80
N LEU A 43 15.57 -3.79 17.31
CA LEU A 43 15.33 -5.13 16.75
C LEU A 43 13.84 -5.51 16.83
N ASN A 44 13.20 -5.25 17.97
CA ASN A 44 11.76 -5.48 18.14
C ASN A 44 10.93 -4.63 17.16
N GLN A 45 11.31 -3.36 16.93
CA GLN A 45 10.64 -2.51 15.94
C GLN A 45 10.79 -3.06 14.51
N VAL A 46 11.98 -3.51 14.12
CA VAL A 46 12.22 -4.09 12.80
C VAL A 46 11.37 -5.36 12.60
N LYS A 47 11.31 -6.24 13.61
CA LYS A 47 10.50 -7.45 13.57
C LYS A 47 9.00 -7.18 13.41
N GLU A 48 8.46 -6.22 14.15
CA GLU A 48 7.03 -5.88 14.03
C GLU A 48 6.72 -5.30 12.64
N ILE A 49 7.61 -4.47 12.08
CA ILE A 49 7.47 -3.95 10.72
C ILE A 49 7.49 -5.08 9.69
N GLN A 50 8.39 -6.05 9.83
CA GLN A 50 8.44 -7.23 8.97
C GLN A 50 7.15 -8.04 9.07
N ARG A 51 6.67 -8.33 10.29
CA ARG A 51 5.43 -9.08 10.52
C ARG A 51 4.22 -8.41 9.87
N ARG A 52 4.08 -7.08 10.02
CA ARG A 52 3.01 -6.30 9.38
C ARG A 52 3.11 -6.36 7.86
N ARG A 53 4.32 -6.22 7.31
CA ARG A 53 4.58 -6.34 5.88
C ARG A 53 4.12 -7.69 5.34
N ASP A 54 4.47 -8.77 6.01
CA ASP A 54 4.11 -10.12 5.57
C ASP A 54 2.60 -10.35 5.62
N GLU A 55 1.93 -9.79 6.62
CA GLU A 55 0.46 -9.80 6.69
C GLU A 55 -0.17 -9.06 5.50
N TRP A 56 0.32 -7.86 5.18
CA TRP A 56 -0.16 -7.08 4.03
C TRP A 56 0.12 -7.78 2.70
N LEU A 57 1.31 -8.38 2.55
CA LEU A 57 1.66 -9.18 1.36
C LEU A 57 0.72 -10.37 1.17
N ARG A 58 0.39 -11.09 2.24
CA ARG A 58 -0.58 -12.21 2.20
C ARG A 58 -1.97 -11.74 1.77
N LYS A 59 -2.36 -10.52 2.14
CA LYS A 59 -3.61 -9.89 1.69
C LYS A 59 -3.53 -9.42 0.24
N GLY A 60 -2.35 -9.32 -0.37
CA GLY A 60 -2.14 -8.86 -1.76
C GLY A 60 -1.79 -7.37 -1.88
N HIS A 61 -1.37 -6.71 -0.81
CA HIS A 61 -0.78 -5.37 -0.86
C HIS A 61 0.58 -5.43 -1.57
N GLY A 62 1.14 -4.27 -1.91
CA GLY A 62 2.39 -4.21 -2.69
C GLY A 62 2.17 -4.24 -4.21
N GLN A 63 0.92 -4.37 -4.63
CA GLN A 63 0.51 -4.60 -6.02
C GLN A 63 -0.67 -3.68 -6.38
N TYR A 64 -0.89 -3.53 -7.68
CA TYR A 64 -2.04 -2.83 -8.24
C TYR A 64 -2.91 -3.87 -8.97
N LEU A 65 -3.95 -4.35 -8.30
CA LEU A 65 -4.75 -5.49 -8.76
C LEU A 65 -6.13 -5.06 -9.24
N GLU A 66 -6.62 -5.75 -10.27
CA GLU A 66 -7.99 -5.60 -10.76
C GLU A 66 -8.97 -6.26 -9.81
N VAL A 67 -10.03 -5.54 -9.44
CA VAL A 67 -11.22 -6.14 -8.84
C VAL A 67 -11.95 -6.90 -9.94
N SER A 68 -12.16 -8.19 -9.73
CA SER A 68 -12.84 -9.08 -10.68
C SER A 68 -14.36 -9.10 -10.51
N GLU A 69 -14.84 -8.87 -9.29
CA GLU A 69 -16.28 -8.82 -8.97
C GLU A 69 -16.59 -7.91 -7.75
N PRO A 70 -17.84 -7.43 -7.60
CA PRO A 70 -18.21 -6.57 -6.47
C PRO A 70 -17.94 -7.17 -5.10
N LYS A 71 -18.07 -8.49 -4.93
CA LYS A 71 -17.83 -9.15 -3.64
C LYS A 71 -16.37 -9.00 -3.21
N GLU A 72 -15.44 -9.26 -4.12
CA GLU A 72 -14.01 -9.13 -3.88
C GLU A 72 -13.62 -7.71 -3.46
N PHE A 73 -14.23 -6.69 -4.07
CA PHE A 73 -14.05 -5.29 -3.65
C PHE A 73 -14.36 -5.09 -2.15
N PHE A 74 -15.52 -5.57 -1.68
CA PHE A 74 -15.91 -5.40 -0.29
C PHE A 74 -15.06 -6.21 0.67
N ASP A 75 -14.61 -7.40 0.26
CA ASP A 75 -13.67 -8.20 1.06
C ASP A 75 -12.34 -7.44 1.22
N TRP A 76 -11.81 -6.85 0.15
CA TRP A 76 -10.57 -6.07 0.20
C TRP A 76 -10.67 -4.82 1.06
N VAL A 77 -11.80 -4.11 1.01
CA VAL A 77 -12.09 -2.95 1.86
C VAL A 77 -12.24 -3.34 3.33
N LYS A 78 -12.73 -4.55 3.62
CA LYS A 78 -12.88 -5.05 4.99
C LYS A 78 -11.55 -5.51 5.59
N ASP A 79 -10.68 -6.14 4.79
CA ASP A 79 -9.45 -6.77 5.26
C ASP A 79 -8.25 -5.80 5.36
N SER A 80 -8.42 -4.58 4.86
CA SER A 80 -7.38 -3.55 4.76
C SER A 80 -7.81 -2.28 5.49
N GLU A 81 -6.91 -1.67 6.27
CA GLU A 81 -7.23 -0.41 6.96
C GLU A 81 -7.37 0.76 5.97
N ARG A 82 -6.51 0.81 4.95
CA ARG A 82 -6.51 1.84 3.91
C ARG A 82 -6.59 1.20 2.53
N VAL A 83 -7.48 1.71 1.68
CA VAL A 83 -7.63 1.29 0.28
C VAL A 83 -7.75 2.50 -0.63
N VAL A 84 -6.93 2.53 -1.67
CA VAL A 84 -7.07 3.46 -2.81
C VAL A 84 -7.61 2.68 -3.99
N VAL A 85 -8.78 3.10 -4.47
CA VAL A 85 -9.51 2.44 -5.54
C VAL A 85 -9.51 3.35 -6.77
N HIS A 86 -8.88 2.89 -7.84
CA HIS A 86 -8.91 3.58 -9.13
C HIS A 86 -10.08 3.09 -9.99
N PHE A 87 -11.13 3.89 -10.08
CA PHE A 87 -12.16 3.67 -11.09
C PHE A 87 -11.65 4.17 -12.43
N MET A 88 -11.57 3.25 -13.39
CA MET A 88 -10.86 3.44 -14.65
C MET A 88 -11.60 2.82 -15.83
N ARG A 89 -11.17 3.18 -17.04
CA ARG A 89 -11.60 2.56 -18.29
C ARG A 89 -10.41 2.52 -19.24
N ARG A 90 -10.16 1.36 -19.86
CA ARG A 90 -9.00 1.14 -20.75
C ARG A 90 -8.93 2.10 -21.93
N SER A 91 -10.07 2.54 -22.46
CA SER A 91 -10.13 3.49 -23.58
C SER A 91 -9.87 4.95 -23.19
N THR A 92 -9.59 5.24 -21.92
CA THR A 92 -9.34 6.60 -21.41
C THR A 92 -7.85 6.81 -21.13
N PRO A 93 -7.10 7.56 -21.96
CA PRO A 93 -5.63 7.70 -21.82
C PRO A 93 -5.18 8.23 -20.44
N ARG A 94 -5.98 9.11 -19.83
CA ARG A 94 -5.70 9.64 -18.49
C ARG A 94 -5.73 8.56 -17.39
N CYS A 95 -6.43 7.45 -17.59
CA CYS A 95 -6.40 6.32 -16.67
C CYS A 95 -5.02 5.63 -16.68
N GLU A 96 -4.37 5.52 -17.85
CA GLU A 96 -3.05 4.91 -17.96
C GLU A 96 -1.97 5.71 -17.22
N ILE A 97 -2.13 7.03 -17.16
CA ILE A 97 -1.24 7.93 -16.40
C ILE A 97 -1.31 7.58 -14.91
N ILE A 98 -2.52 7.53 -14.34
CA ILE A 98 -2.74 7.15 -12.94
C ILE A 98 -2.22 5.74 -12.66
N GLU A 99 -2.54 4.78 -13.52
CA GLU A 99 -2.07 3.40 -13.39
C GLU A 99 -0.54 3.31 -13.26
N ARG A 100 0.21 4.05 -14.08
CA ARG A 100 1.68 4.07 -14.00
C ARG A 100 2.16 4.58 -12.64
N HIS A 101 1.59 5.67 -12.12
CA HIS A 101 1.99 6.21 -10.82
C HIS A 101 1.62 5.26 -9.67
N ILE A 102 0.39 4.74 -9.67
CA ILE A 102 -0.08 3.82 -8.63
C ILE A 102 0.73 2.52 -8.62
N ASN A 103 1.09 1.97 -9.79
CA ASN A 103 1.97 0.79 -9.87
C ASN A 103 3.34 1.01 -9.21
N SER A 104 3.91 2.21 -9.32
CA SER A 104 5.15 2.56 -8.62
C SER A 104 4.94 2.70 -7.13
N ILE A 105 3.87 3.39 -6.72
CA ILE A 105 3.55 3.67 -5.30
C ILE A 105 3.24 2.38 -4.55
N ALA A 106 2.44 1.48 -5.13
CA ALA A 106 2.02 0.25 -4.48
C ALA A 106 3.21 -0.61 -4.01
N LYS A 107 4.32 -0.63 -4.76
CA LYS A 107 5.52 -1.41 -4.41
C LYS A 107 6.28 -0.88 -3.20
N GLU A 108 6.04 0.36 -2.80
CA GLU A 108 6.72 1.04 -1.70
C GLU A 108 5.83 1.21 -0.46
N HIS A 109 4.51 1.22 -0.64
CA HIS A 109 3.52 1.53 0.40
C HIS A 109 2.59 0.35 0.66
N PHE A 110 3.03 -0.57 1.52
CA PHE A 110 2.27 -1.79 1.87
C PHE A 110 1.16 -1.52 2.89
N GLU A 111 1.24 -0.41 3.63
CA GLU A 111 0.22 0.03 4.57
C GLU A 111 -1.15 0.28 3.91
N THR A 112 -1.13 0.50 2.59
CA THR A 112 -2.31 0.82 1.79
C THR A 112 -2.48 -0.17 0.66
N ARG A 113 -3.70 -0.67 0.51
CA ARG A 113 -4.05 -1.51 -0.63
C ARG A 113 -4.35 -0.62 -1.83
N PHE A 114 -3.79 -0.95 -2.98
CA PHE A 114 -4.09 -0.31 -4.24
C PHE A 114 -4.81 -1.28 -5.18
N CYS A 115 -5.96 -0.87 -5.70
CA CYS A 115 -6.71 -1.66 -6.67
C CYS A 115 -7.37 -0.78 -7.70
N TYR A 116 -7.91 -1.42 -8.75
CA TYR A 116 -8.73 -0.73 -9.73
C TYR A 116 -9.99 -1.50 -10.09
N VAL A 117 -10.97 -0.73 -10.55
CA VAL A 117 -12.24 -1.22 -11.07
C VAL A 117 -12.36 -0.71 -12.50
N ASP A 118 -12.36 -1.63 -13.46
CA ASP A 118 -12.75 -1.31 -14.83
C ASP A 118 -14.27 -1.12 -14.88
N VAL A 119 -14.72 0.12 -15.08
CA VAL A 119 -16.15 0.46 -15.01
C VAL A 119 -16.96 -0.13 -16.17
N GLU A 120 -16.32 -0.57 -17.25
CA GLU A 120 -17.00 -1.30 -18.33
C GLU A 120 -17.30 -2.74 -17.92
N ARG A 121 -16.44 -3.33 -17.07
CA ARG A 121 -16.60 -4.70 -16.57
C ARG A 121 -17.52 -4.76 -15.35
N ILE A 122 -17.40 -3.79 -14.44
CA ILE A 122 -18.16 -3.75 -13.18
C ILE A 122 -18.86 -2.40 -12.99
N PRO A 123 -19.88 -2.09 -13.81
CA PRO A 123 -20.60 -0.82 -13.73
C PRO A 123 -21.32 -0.63 -12.39
N SER A 124 -21.77 -1.72 -11.75
CA SER A 124 -22.51 -1.65 -10.49
C SER A 124 -21.72 -1.04 -9.33
N LEU A 125 -20.38 -1.16 -9.31
CA LEU A 125 -19.55 -0.48 -8.32
C LEU A 125 -19.47 1.02 -8.62
N ALA A 126 -19.25 1.40 -9.87
CA ALA A 126 -19.23 2.81 -10.27
C ALA A 126 -20.56 3.52 -9.95
N GLU A 127 -21.69 2.87 -10.23
CA GLU A 127 -23.02 3.35 -9.88
C GLU A 127 -23.21 3.48 -8.37
N ARG A 128 -22.85 2.44 -7.60
CA ARG A 128 -22.99 2.42 -6.14
C ARG A 128 -22.20 3.53 -5.45
N PHE A 129 -21.02 3.87 -5.98
CA PHE A 129 -20.17 4.92 -5.44
C PHE A 129 -20.33 6.27 -6.16
N ASN A 130 -21.33 6.38 -7.06
CA ASN A 130 -21.64 7.60 -7.81
C ASN A 130 -20.43 8.18 -8.56
N VAL A 131 -19.66 7.31 -9.22
CA VAL A 131 -18.49 7.67 -10.01
C VAL A 131 -18.96 8.20 -11.37
N MET A 132 -18.92 9.52 -11.52
CA MET A 132 -19.43 10.22 -12.72
C MET A 132 -18.35 10.53 -13.76
N MET A 133 -17.08 10.55 -13.36
CA MET A 133 -15.95 10.95 -14.21
C MET A 133 -14.77 9.99 -14.04
N LEU A 134 -13.94 9.85 -15.07
CA LEU A 134 -12.75 9.01 -15.06
C LEU A 134 -11.51 9.82 -15.46
N PRO A 135 -10.33 9.52 -14.89
CA PRO A 135 -10.14 8.61 -13.76
C PRO A 135 -10.69 9.19 -12.45
N THR A 136 -11.11 8.33 -11.52
CA THR A 136 -11.42 8.72 -10.13
C THR A 136 -10.64 7.83 -9.17
N LEU A 137 -9.91 8.42 -8.23
CA LEU A 137 -9.28 7.72 -7.11
C LEU A 137 -10.12 7.90 -5.85
N MET A 138 -10.83 6.86 -5.47
CA MET A 138 -11.62 6.83 -4.24
C MET A 138 -10.74 6.39 -3.06
N LEU A 139 -10.77 7.15 -1.97
CA LEU A 139 -9.97 6.93 -0.77
C LEU A 139 -10.87 6.34 0.33
N VAL A 140 -10.46 5.19 0.84
CA VAL A 140 -11.20 4.45 1.86
C VAL A 140 -10.29 4.20 3.06
N GLU A 141 -10.75 4.61 4.24
CA GLU A 141 -10.09 4.29 5.51
C GLU A 141 -11.10 3.64 6.45
N LYS A 142 -10.72 2.52 7.08
CA LYS A 142 -11.55 1.78 8.05
C LYS A 142 -12.97 1.51 7.53
N GLN A 143 -13.04 1.05 6.27
CA GLN A 143 -14.29 0.75 5.54
C GLN A 143 -15.18 1.97 5.25
N HIS A 144 -14.71 3.19 5.48
CA HIS A 144 -15.42 4.43 5.20
C HIS A 144 -14.76 5.17 4.03
N THR A 145 -15.55 5.46 2.99
CA THR A 145 -15.13 6.35 1.90
C THR A 145 -15.25 7.79 2.38
N PHE A 146 -14.12 8.50 2.46
CA PHE A 146 -14.11 9.87 2.98
C PHE A 146 -13.74 10.91 1.93
N HIS A 147 -13.08 10.52 0.84
CA HIS A 147 -12.68 11.44 -0.24
C HIS A 147 -12.55 10.72 -1.58
N SER A 148 -12.69 11.48 -2.66
CA SER A 148 -12.45 11.02 -4.03
C SER A 148 -11.73 12.10 -4.83
N ILE A 149 -10.57 11.76 -5.38
CA ILE A 149 -9.83 12.63 -6.29
C ILE A 149 -10.36 12.40 -7.70
N ILE A 150 -10.94 13.43 -8.31
CA ILE A 150 -11.58 13.35 -9.62
C ILE A 150 -10.65 13.95 -10.67
N GLY A 151 -10.34 13.19 -11.72
CA GLY A 151 -9.42 13.64 -12.77
C GLY A 151 -8.03 13.94 -12.22
N PHE A 152 -7.45 15.06 -12.65
CA PHE A 152 -6.08 15.47 -12.29
C PHE A 152 -6.02 16.75 -11.46
N ASP A 153 -7.16 17.27 -11.01
CA ASP A 153 -7.25 18.61 -10.43
C ASP A 153 -6.35 18.77 -9.20
N GLU A 154 -6.32 17.76 -8.33
CA GLU A 154 -5.47 17.76 -7.14
C GLU A 154 -4.00 17.46 -7.42
N PHE A 155 -3.68 16.95 -8.62
CA PHE A 155 -2.30 16.73 -9.08
C PHE A 155 -1.72 17.92 -9.85
N GLY A 156 -2.46 19.05 -9.90
CA GLY A 156 -2.07 20.27 -10.61
C GLY A 156 -2.78 20.47 -11.95
N GLY A 157 -3.70 19.57 -12.33
CA GLY A 157 -4.55 19.70 -13.52
C GLY A 157 -3.85 19.45 -14.87
N THR A 158 -2.58 19.03 -14.84
CA THR A 158 -1.80 18.70 -16.05
C THR A 158 -1.66 17.19 -16.23
N ASP A 159 -1.14 16.75 -17.38
CA ASP A 159 -0.94 15.33 -17.69
C ASP A 159 0.50 14.85 -17.34
N ASP A 160 1.38 15.75 -16.90
CA ASP A 160 2.83 15.55 -16.69
C ASP A 160 3.27 15.60 -15.21
N PHE A 161 2.32 15.47 -14.27
CA PHE A 161 2.65 15.40 -12.84
C PHE A 161 3.50 14.18 -12.49
N THR A 162 4.23 14.28 -11.39
CA THR A 162 5.21 13.26 -10.99
C THR A 162 4.59 12.24 -10.02
N THR A 163 5.20 11.05 -9.92
CA THR A 163 4.82 10.08 -8.87
C THR A 163 4.95 10.68 -7.47
N THR A 164 5.92 11.58 -7.26
CA THR A 164 6.08 12.31 -5.99
C THR A 164 4.88 13.19 -5.69
N THR A 165 4.33 13.87 -6.70
CA THR A 165 3.09 14.67 -6.55
C THR A 165 1.92 13.79 -6.11
N VAL A 166 1.74 12.62 -6.74
CA VAL A 166 0.68 11.68 -6.35
C VAL A 166 0.89 11.17 -4.92
N LYS A 167 2.13 10.83 -4.53
CA LYS A 167 2.46 10.43 -3.15
C LYS A 167 2.16 11.54 -2.15
N GLN A 168 2.50 12.79 -2.45
CA GLN A 168 2.24 13.94 -1.57
C GLN A 168 0.74 14.14 -1.35
N VAL A 169 -0.07 14.06 -2.41
CA VAL A 169 -1.53 14.17 -2.29
C VAL A 169 -2.11 13.00 -1.49
N LEU A 170 -1.72 11.76 -1.80
CA LEU A 170 -2.17 10.60 -1.03
C LEU A 170 -1.71 10.68 0.44
N GLY A 171 -0.50 11.20 0.70
CA GLY A 171 0.04 11.37 2.05
C GLY A 171 -0.67 12.44 2.84
N PHE A 172 -1.06 13.55 2.18
CA PHE A 172 -1.92 14.58 2.76
C PHE A 172 -3.26 14.01 3.25
N TYR A 173 -3.83 13.03 2.53
CA TYR A 173 -5.03 12.31 2.96
C TYR A 173 -4.77 11.10 3.88
N GLY A 174 -3.54 10.90 4.35
CA GLY A 174 -3.18 9.78 5.22
C GLY A 174 -3.16 8.41 4.52
N MET A 175 -3.28 8.37 3.20
CA MET A 175 -3.31 7.13 2.42
C MET A 175 -1.93 6.56 2.15
N VAL A 176 -0.85 7.31 2.34
CA VAL A 176 0.52 6.79 2.31
C VAL A 176 1.37 7.50 3.37
N ASN A 177 2.34 6.79 3.93
CA ASN A 177 3.23 7.38 4.93
C ASN A 177 4.40 8.13 4.26
N ASP A 178 4.78 9.32 4.76
CA ASP A 178 5.84 10.16 4.14
C ASP A 178 7.21 9.49 4.00
N LYS A 179 7.52 8.51 4.86
CA LYS A 179 8.77 7.72 4.83
C LYS A 179 8.52 6.27 4.41
N GLY A 180 7.39 5.99 3.78
CA GLY A 180 6.90 4.64 3.50
C GLY A 180 6.60 3.84 4.77
N MET A 181 6.60 2.52 4.62
CA MET A 181 6.22 1.53 5.64
C MET A 181 6.92 1.67 7.01
N PHE A 182 8.04 2.40 7.11
CA PHE A 182 8.82 2.59 8.34
C PHE A 182 8.40 3.83 9.16
N ALA A 183 7.53 4.69 8.64
CA ALA A 183 6.93 5.73 9.45
C ALA A 183 5.85 5.06 10.31
N ALA A 184 5.99 5.13 11.64
CA ALA A 184 4.89 4.77 12.55
C ALA A 184 3.62 5.48 12.08
N ASP A 185 2.49 4.77 12.10
CA ASP A 185 1.17 5.31 11.76
C ASP A 185 1.06 6.70 12.38
N GLN A 186 0.96 7.74 11.55
CA GLN A 186 0.95 9.14 11.98
C GLN A 186 -0.32 9.41 12.79
N ASN A 187 -0.34 8.97 14.04
CA ASN A 187 -1.32 9.28 15.07
C ASN A 187 -0.54 9.62 16.33
N ASP A 188 0.14 10.77 16.26
CA ASP A 188 0.70 11.47 17.41
C ASP A 188 0.32 12.95 17.31
N HIS A 189 -0.96 13.29 17.09
CA HIS A 189 -1.53 14.62 17.36
C HIS A 189 -2.95 14.50 17.90
#